data_AF-A0A146K8N3-F1
#
_entry.id   AF-A0A146K8N3-F1
#
_cell.length_a   1.000
_cell.length_b   1.000
_cell.length_c   1.000
_cell.angle_alpha   90.00
_cell.angle_beta   90.00
_cell.angle_gamma   90.00
#
_symmetry.space_group_name_H-M   'P 1'
#
loop_
_entity.id
_entity.type
_entity.pdbx_description
1 polymer ?
#
loop_
_entity_poly.entity_id
_entity_poly.type
_entity_poly.pdbx_seq_one_letter_code
_entity_poly.pdbx_strand_id
1 'polypeptide(L)'
;MASPYFEANTNRYIKQCEESHTPMEIPRPNKKYENELIVLKVVKLKEKNKPKEDPDNWVVLKEFIEDIKNDEIAQEQNEKLMQVKSVMPLDHFKMETFYSSNLYDYLGNFKYMSEIDADLQRYSPDQLIYEARYTIRGVGCQHYVVGCKQQCPICLKYYFCRQCHNEEEDHTLPREKVQNLLCLYCDKQTRFGQYCEHCNEKFCSEFCKNCKFMCFIGKEAKPYFHCEKCNVCRQGDQNQFIHCDKCEKCVFHEDFDKHKCIKRGEGSCPICLGTMTDTVYVVSLMNCGHFVHNHCWQKLLQENNFTCPICKKYSITVDQQAQIAKFYEEQTKKHFCIENGQEILCQECGKNFYFYLSSHYKCVFCDSYNTVVKGGASKQVVDQHLKEYKYQPHYLTVDSLYQALQLIDKQTVLQNETIIKQQIHKQFDHDQGASLQLILAQVGLEQILQLFLK
;
A
#
# COMPACT_ATOMS: atom_id res chain seq x y z
N MET A 1 21.41 22.95 16.68
CA MET A 1 21.09 23.44 18.04
C MET A 1 19.64 23.89 18.02
N ALA A 2 18.73 23.09 18.57
CA ALA A 2 17.34 23.48 18.70
C ALA A 2 17.24 24.67 19.67
N SER A 3 16.34 25.61 19.41
CA SER A 3 16.17 26.80 20.25
C SER A 3 15.71 26.41 21.67
N PRO A 4 16.26 27.03 22.74
CA PRO A 4 15.88 26.72 24.13
C PRO A 4 14.38 26.91 24.45
N TYR A 5 13.64 27.59 23.57
CA TYR A 5 12.18 27.73 23.66
C TYR A 5 11.40 26.44 23.26
N PHE A 6 12.01 25.56 22.48
CA PHE A 6 11.43 24.27 22.06
C PHE A 6 11.66 23.17 23.11
N GLU A 7 12.86 23.07 23.69
CA GLU A 7 13.20 22.04 24.70
C GLU A 7 12.33 22.15 25.97
N ALA A 8 12.00 23.37 26.42
CA ALA A 8 11.18 23.59 27.61
C ALA A 8 9.70 23.16 27.42
N ASN A 9 9.16 23.31 26.20
CA ASN A 9 7.80 22.88 25.88
C ASN A 9 7.73 21.36 25.70
N THR A 10 8.68 20.76 24.98
CA THR A 10 8.76 19.30 24.77
C THR A 10 8.84 18.54 26.10
N ASN A 11 9.69 18.97 27.04
CA ASN A 11 9.80 18.33 28.36
C ASN A 11 8.52 18.45 29.21
N ARG A 12 7.77 19.57 29.07
CA ARG A 12 6.47 19.74 29.74
C ARG A 12 5.39 18.82 29.16
N TYR A 13 5.34 18.67 27.84
CA TYR A 13 4.41 17.76 27.17
C TYR A 13 4.70 16.29 27.49
N ILE A 14 5.98 15.88 27.50
CA ILE A 14 6.38 14.51 27.86
C ILE A 14 5.97 14.20 29.29
N LYS A 15 6.22 15.11 30.23
CA LYS A 15 5.82 14.92 31.64
C LYS A 15 4.30 14.81 31.77
N GLN A 16 3.53 15.61 31.02
CA GLN A 16 2.08 15.42 30.94
C GLN A 16 1.69 14.07 30.33
N CYS A 17 2.39 13.55 29.32
CA CYS A 17 2.11 12.23 28.75
C CYS A 17 2.38 11.10 29.75
N GLU A 18 3.48 11.19 30.50
CA GLU A 18 3.84 10.25 31.57
C GLU A 18 2.81 10.27 32.71
N GLU A 19 2.27 11.45 33.04
CA GLU A 19 1.27 11.64 34.09
C GLU A 19 -0.18 11.34 33.63
N SER A 20 -0.47 11.42 32.33
CA SER A 20 -1.83 11.23 31.75
C SER A 20 -2.05 9.89 31.05
N HIS A 21 -1.05 8.99 31.08
CA HIS A 21 -1.16 7.65 30.51
C HIS A 21 -2.37 6.92 31.13
N THR A 22 -3.43 6.82 30.33
CA THR A 22 -4.63 6.05 30.68
C THR A 22 -4.41 4.63 30.18
N PRO A 23 -4.54 3.61 31.04
CA PRO A 23 -4.44 2.23 30.61
C PRO A 23 -5.39 1.96 29.45
N MET A 24 -4.90 1.29 28.41
CA MET A 24 -5.71 0.91 27.26
C MET A 24 -6.93 0.10 27.72
N GLU A 25 -8.12 0.49 27.27
CA GLU A 25 -9.34 -0.29 27.52
C GLU A 25 -9.30 -1.58 26.70
N ILE A 26 -8.88 -2.67 27.33
CA ILE A 26 -8.87 -4.00 26.72
C ILE A 26 -10.24 -4.65 26.93
N PRO A 27 -10.92 -5.11 25.87
CA PRO A 27 -12.15 -5.87 26.07
C PRO A 27 -11.87 -7.16 26.83
N ARG A 28 -12.71 -7.48 27.82
CA ARG A 28 -12.53 -8.71 28.60
C ARG A 28 -12.50 -9.93 27.66
N PRO A 29 -11.49 -10.81 27.72
CA PRO A 29 -11.44 -11.98 26.86
C PRO A 29 -12.62 -12.92 27.16
N ASN A 30 -13.18 -13.54 26.12
CA ASN A 30 -14.16 -14.60 26.23
C ASN A 30 -13.63 -15.86 25.55
N LYS A 31 -13.48 -16.95 26.31
CA LYS A 31 -12.95 -18.25 25.83
C LYS A 31 -13.66 -18.82 24.60
N LYS A 32 -14.93 -18.47 24.37
CA LYS A 32 -15.72 -18.94 23.23
C LYS A 32 -15.49 -18.13 21.96
N TYR A 33 -14.99 -16.89 22.09
CA TYR A 33 -14.93 -15.89 21.03
C TYR A 33 -13.60 -15.12 21.11
N GLU A 34 -12.49 -15.85 21.23
CA GLU A 34 -11.14 -15.28 21.35
C GLU A 34 -10.61 -14.89 19.96
N ASN A 35 -10.15 -13.65 19.82
CA ASN A 35 -9.30 -13.20 18.71
C ASN A 35 -7.95 -12.74 19.25
N GLU A 36 -6.92 -12.79 18.41
CA GLU A 36 -5.65 -12.12 18.67
C GLU A 36 -5.71 -10.68 18.16
N LEU A 37 -5.42 -9.73 19.05
CA LEU A 37 -5.36 -8.31 18.75
C LEU A 37 -3.92 -7.84 18.74
N ILE A 38 -3.57 -7.00 17.77
CA ILE A 38 -2.27 -6.33 17.70
C ILE A 38 -2.40 -5.01 18.44
N VAL A 39 -1.55 -4.82 19.45
CA VAL A 39 -1.45 -3.60 20.23
C VAL A 39 -0.18 -2.88 19.84
N LEU A 40 -0.29 -1.56 19.66
CA LEU A 40 0.84 -0.67 19.45
C LEU A 40 1.17 0.06 20.75
N LYS A 41 2.44 -0.03 21.16
CA LYS A 41 3.06 0.81 22.18
C LYS A 41 3.92 1.87 21.52
N VAL A 42 3.67 3.11 21.87
CA VAL A 42 4.52 4.24 21.53
C VAL A 42 5.39 4.54 22.74
N VAL A 43 6.70 4.45 22.57
CA VAL A 43 7.67 4.53 23.67
C VAL A 43 8.82 5.47 23.35
N LYS A 44 9.45 6.01 24.39
CA LYS A 44 10.81 6.56 24.34
C LYS A 44 11.74 5.73 25.22
N LEU A 45 13.04 5.85 25.00
CA LEU A 45 14.04 5.16 25.84
C LEU A 45 14.40 6.01 27.07
N LYS A 46 14.60 5.36 28.23
CA LYS A 46 15.12 6.00 29.45
C LYS A 46 16.61 6.32 29.30
N GLU A 47 17.36 5.35 28.78
CA GLU A 47 18.80 5.42 28.59
C GLU A 47 19.18 5.14 27.14
N LYS A 48 20.01 6.01 26.56
CA LYS A 48 20.45 5.91 25.15
C LYS A 48 21.39 4.74 24.83
N ASN A 49 22.06 4.18 25.84
CA ASN A 49 23.07 3.14 25.67
C ASN A 49 22.48 1.73 25.72
N LYS A 50 21.22 1.59 26.12
CA LYS A 50 20.53 0.30 26.19
C LYS A 50 19.84 -0.01 24.86
N PRO A 51 19.69 -1.29 24.50
CA PRO A 51 18.98 -1.69 23.29
C PRO A 51 17.56 -1.11 23.25
N LYS A 52 17.09 -0.76 22.05
CA LYS A 52 15.70 -0.27 21.87
C LYS A 52 14.68 -1.38 22.09
N GLU A 53 15.10 -2.64 22.02
CA GLU A 53 14.29 -3.83 22.23
C GLU A 53 14.08 -4.18 23.71
N ASP A 54 14.79 -3.51 24.64
CA ASP A 54 14.69 -3.75 26.08
C ASP A 54 13.45 -3.06 26.69
N PRO A 55 12.39 -3.80 27.09
CA PRO A 55 11.16 -3.20 27.61
C PRO A 55 11.34 -2.49 28.95
N ASP A 56 12.34 -2.88 29.75
CA ASP A 56 12.63 -2.21 31.03
C ASP A 56 13.22 -0.81 30.82
N ASN A 57 13.79 -0.57 29.63
CA ASN A 57 14.28 0.73 29.20
C ASN A 57 13.19 1.62 28.58
N TRP A 58 11.95 1.15 28.45
CA TRP A 58 10.88 1.93 27.85
C TRP A 58 10.18 2.85 28.85
N VAL A 59 9.87 4.06 28.39
CA VAL A 59 8.80 4.88 28.96
C VAL A 59 7.64 4.84 27.97
N VAL A 60 6.53 4.22 28.37
CA VAL A 60 5.33 4.12 27.53
C VAL A 60 4.61 5.46 27.53
N LEU A 61 4.49 6.04 26.35
CA LEU A 61 3.81 7.31 26.13
C LEU A 61 2.34 7.07 25.75
N LYS A 62 2.07 6.04 24.94
CA LYS A 62 0.74 5.70 24.46
C LYS A 62 0.62 4.21 24.17
N GLU A 63 -0.55 3.65 24.38
CA GLU A 63 -0.86 2.25 24.11
C GLU A 63 -2.30 2.13 23.62
N PHE A 64 -2.53 1.45 22.50
CA PHE A 64 -3.87 1.25 21.94
C PHE A 64 -3.92 0.04 21.00
N ILE A 65 -5.12 -0.50 20.81
CA ILE A 65 -5.36 -1.58 19.84
C ILE A 65 -5.17 -1.00 18.45
N GLU A 66 -4.21 -1.55 17.71
CA GLU A 66 -3.89 -1.12 16.36
C GLU A 66 -4.72 -1.88 15.32
N ASP A 67 -4.72 -3.21 15.43
CA ASP A 67 -5.37 -4.07 14.45
C ASP A 67 -5.78 -5.43 15.03
N ILE A 68 -6.45 -6.22 14.20
CA ILE A 68 -6.84 -7.61 14.47
C ILE A 68 -5.89 -8.51 13.68
N LYS A 69 -5.38 -9.56 14.32
CA LYS A 69 -4.54 -10.53 13.61
C LYS A 69 -5.39 -11.26 12.56
N ASN A 70 -4.85 -11.37 11.36
CA ASN A 70 -5.51 -12.01 10.23
C ASN A 70 -4.55 -13.04 9.62
N ASP A 71 -5.01 -14.28 9.52
CA ASP A 71 -4.23 -15.41 9.04
C ASP A 71 -3.72 -15.23 7.60
N GLU A 72 -4.49 -14.54 6.74
CA GLU A 72 -4.12 -14.30 5.34
C GLU A 72 -2.91 -13.38 5.18
N ILE A 73 -2.69 -12.47 6.14
CA ILE A 73 -1.58 -11.51 6.16
C ILE A 73 -0.70 -11.69 7.40
N ALA A 74 -0.80 -12.85 8.06
CA ALA A 74 -0.14 -13.09 9.34
C ALA A 74 1.38 -13.00 9.24
N GLN A 75 1.97 -13.36 8.09
CA GLN A 75 3.41 -13.21 7.88
C GLN A 75 3.85 -11.75 8.02
N GLU A 76 3.21 -10.82 7.29
CA GLU A 76 3.53 -9.40 7.34
C GLU A 76 3.29 -8.83 8.75
N GLN A 77 2.18 -9.22 9.38
CA GLN A 77 1.87 -8.81 10.76
C GLN A 77 2.90 -9.33 11.76
N ASN A 78 3.36 -10.58 11.63
CA ASN A 78 4.38 -11.17 12.49
C ASN A 78 5.75 -10.50 12.32
N GLU A 79 6.13 -10.14 11.10
CA GLU A 79 7.34 -9.36 10.84
C GLU A 79 7.31 -8.01 11.55
N LYS A 80 6.16 -7.32 11.55
CA LYS A 80 5.97 -6.06 12.29
C LYS A 80 5.98 -6.26 13.81
N LEU A 81 5.47 -7.39 14.32
CA LEU A 81 5.48 -7.73 15.75
C LEU A 81 6.90 -7.97 16.29
N MET A 82 7.82 -8.44 15.46
CA MET A 82 9.20 -8.75 15.86
C MET A 82 10.13 -7.53 15.90
N GLN A 83 9.67 -6.34 15.53
CA GLN A 83 10.52 -5.17 15.34
C GLN A 83 10.11 -3.99 16.22
N VAL A 84 11.10 -3.31 16.79
CA VAL A 84 10.95 -1.98 17.39
C VAL A 84 11.47 -0.94 16.41
N LYS A 85 10.57 -0.11 15.87
CA LYS A 85 10.90 0.86 14.81
C LYS A 85 10.99 2.26 15.39
N SER A 86 12.03 3.00 15.05
CA SER A 86 12.10 4.45 15.28
C SER A 86 11.21 5.14 14.27
N VAL A 87 10.34 6.06 14.70
CA VAL A 87 9.32 6.65 13.82
C VAL A 87 9.41 8.17 13.69
N MET A 88 9.87 8.88 14.71
CA MET A 88 10.07 10.33 14.66
C MET A 88 10.98 10.81 15.80
N PRO A 89 11.55 12.01 15.68
CA PRO A 89 12.19 12.68 16.80
C PRO A 89 11.18 13.03 17.90
N LEU A 90 11.63 12.97 19.15
CA LEU A 90 10.82 13.19 20.35
C LEU A 90 10.23 14.61 20.44
N ASP A 91 10.92 15.62 19.90
CA ASP A 91 10.45 17.00 19.84
C ASP A 91 9.32 17.25 18.83
N HIS A 92 9.12 16.33 17.87
CA HIS A 92 8.02 16.36 16.92
C HIS A 92 6.79 15.58 17.41
N PHE A 93 6.93 14.81 18.49
CA PHE A 93 5.85 13.99 19.03
C PHE A 93 4.75 14.85 19.67
N LYS A 94 3.51 14.64 19.22
CA LYS A 94 2.31 15.27 19.78
C LYS A 94 1.28 14.19 20.10
N MET A 95 1.03 13.96 21.38
CA MET A 95 0.16 12.88 21.87
C MET A 95 -1.27 12.90 21.28
N GLU A 96 -1.85 14.10 21.17
CA GLU A 96 -3.23 14.32 20.72
C GLU A 96 -3.43 14.04 19.22
N THR A 97 -2.39 14.28 18.41
CA THR A 97 -2.42 14.12 16.95
C THR A 97 -1.63 12.91 16.48
N PHE A 98 -1.10 12.10 17.41
CA PHE A 98 -0.38 10.89 17.04
C PHE A 98 -1.35 9.79 16.62
N TYR A 99 -1.20 9.37 15.37
CA TYR A 99 -1.81 8.20 14.77
C TYR A 99 -0.77 7.11 14.57
N SER A 100 -1.20 5.84 14.55
CA SER A 100 -0.33 4.72 14.14
C SER A 100 0.36 5.04 12.80
N SER A 101 1.64 4.68 12.66
CA SER A 101 2.37 4.76 11.39
C SER A 101 1.62 4.11 10.22
N ASN A 102 0.88 3.01 10.46
CA ASN A 102 0.05 2.35 9.45
C ASN A 102 -1.08 3.27 8.93
N LEU A 103 -1.51 4.27 9.71
CA LEU A 103 -2.49 5.26 9.25
C LEU A 103 -1.87 6.27 8.29
N TYR A 104 -0.58 6.62 8.43
CA TYR A 104 0.11 7.50 7.48
C TYR A 104 0.26 6.83 6.11
N ASP A 105 0.53 5.52 6.08
CA ASP A 105 0.50 4.70 4.87
C ASP A 105 -0.92 4.68 4.25
N TYR A 106 -1.95 4.45 5.07
CA TYR A 106 -3.34 4.48 4.62
C TYR A 106 -3.76 5.85 4.06
N LEU A 107 -3.30 6.96 4.65
CA LEU A 107 -3.60 8.31 4.20
C LEU A 107 -2.74 8.77 3.01
N GLY A 108 -1.86 7.91 2.47
CA GLY A 108 -1.10 8.20 1.25
C GLY A 108 0.13 9.09 1.45
N ASN A 109 0.64 9.22 2.67
CA ASN A 109 1.84 10.01 2.99
C ASN A 109 3.15 9.23 2.79
N PHE A 110 3.20 8.31 1.82
CA PHE A 110 4.36 7.44 1.55
C PHE A 110 5.68 8.18 1.27
N LYS A 111 5.60 9.41 0.73
CA LYS A 111 6.79 10.22 0.45
C LYS A 111 7.60 10.57 1.70
N TYR A 112 6.95 10.59 2.86
CA TYR A 112 7.61 10.99 4.11
C TYR A 112 8.51 9.87 4.68
N MET A 113 8.14 8.59 4.55
CA MET A 113 8.76 7.52 5.35
C MET A 113 10.18 7.11 4.91
N SER A 114 10.50 7.06 3.62
CA SER A 114 11.86 6.70 3.16
C SER A 114 12.89 7.80 3.39
N GLU A 115 12.46 9.07 3.46
CA GLU A 115 13.32 10.22 3.77
C GLU A 115 13.53 10.36 5.29
N ILE A 116 12.52 9.99 6.10
CA ILE A 116 12.59 9.99 7.57
C ILE A 116 13.72 9.07 8.07
N ASP A 117 13.84 7.83 7.61
CA ASP A 117 14.78 6.85 8.20
C ASP A 117 16.25 7.29 8.15
N ALA A 118 16.67 7.96 7.07
CA ALA A 118 18.02 8.51 6.95
C ALA A 118 18.24 9.73 7.85
N ASP A 119 17.22 10.55 8.07
CA ASP A 119 17.28 11.71 8.94
C ASP A 119 17.21 11.34 10.44
N LEU A 120 16.51 10.25 10.79
CA LEU A 120 16.42 9.75 12.17
C LEU A 120 17.77 9.28 12.73
N GLN A 121 18.68 8.79 11.86
CA GLN A 121 20.03 8.38 12.26
C GLN A 121 20.88 9.52 12.84
N ARG A 122 20.47 10.79 12.65
CA ARG A 122 21.15 11.96 13.21
C ARG A 122 20.83 12.21 14.69
N TYR A 123 19.80 11.56 15.24
CA TYR A 123 19.34 11.77 16.60
C TYR A 123 19.91 10.71 17.55
N SER A 124 20.12 11.09 18.81
CA SER A 124 20.48 10.14 19.86
C SER A 124 19.29 9.21 20.16
N PRO A 125 19.48 7.92 20.50
CA PRO A 125 18.38 6.98 20.75
C PRO A 125 17.34 7.43 21.79
N ASP A 126 17.76 8.16 22.83
CA ASP A 126 16.87 8.73 23.85
C ASP A 126 16.05 9.95 23.36
N GLN A 127 16.38 10.48 22.19
CA GLN A 127 15.67 11.59 21.54
C GLN A 127 14.71 11.11 20.45
N LEU A 128 14.46 9.81 20.36
CA LEU A 128 13.59 9.20 19.37
C LEU A 128 12.33 8.61 20.00
N ILE A 129 11.25 8.61 19.21
CA ILE A 129 10.05 7.83 19.47
C ILE A 129 10.17 6.49 18.76
N TYR A 130 9.76 5.45 19.45
CA TYR A 130 9.69 4.10 18.95
C TYR A 130 8.27 3.55 18.99
N GLU A 131 7.98 2.70 18.01
CA GLU A 131 6.80 1.86 17.95
C GLU A 131 7.19 0.41 18.20
N ALA A 132 6.54 -0.21 19.19
CA ALA A 132 6.66 -1.63 19.48
C ALA A 132 5.27 -2.27 19.42
N ARG A 133 5.16 -3.42 18.75
CA ARG A 133 3.89 -4.14 18.59
C ARG A 133 3.93 -5.46 19.34
N TYR A 134 2.80 -5.86 19.90
CA TYR A 134 2.66 -7.17 20.54
C TYR A 134 1.20 -7.63 20.46
N THR A 135 0.97 -8.92 20.72
CA THR A 135 -0.36 -9.50 20.66
C THR A 135 -0.99 -9.66 22.05
N ILE A 136 -2.28 -9.40 22.14
CA ILE A 136 -3.12 -9.75 23.30
C ILE A 136 -4.32 -10.56 22.85
N ARG A 137 -5.01 -11.20 23.80
CA ARG A 137 -6.32 -11.81 23.53
C ARG A 137 -7.42 -10.78 23.67
N GLY A 138 -8.36 -10.79 22.74
CA GLY A 138 -9.55 -9.95 22.74
C GLY A 138 -10.81 -10.70 22.32
N VAL A 139 -11.82 -9.95 21.90
CA VAL A 139 -13.14 -10.48 21.46
C VAL A 139 -13.63 -9.73 20.23
N GLY A 140 -14.45 -10.40 19.42
CA GLY A 140 -15.07 -9.82 18.23
C GLY A 140 -14.93 -10.74 17.03
N CYS A 141 -14.71 -10.16 15.86
CA CYS A 141 -14.43 -10.88 14.61
C CYS A 141 -13.19 -10.29 13.92
N GLN A 142 -12.78 -10.84 12.78
CA GLN A 142 -11.68 -10.30 11.96
C GLN A 142 -11.95 -8.87 11.44
N HIS A 143 -13.21 -8.43 11.44
CA HIS A 143 -13.61 -7.11 10.96
C HIS A 143 -13.59 -6.03 12.05
N TYR A 144 -14.08 -6.36 13.25
CA TYR A 144 -14.23 -5.42 14.37
C TYR A 144 -14.01 -6.09 15.72
N VAL A 145 -13.31 -5.37 16.60
CA VAL A 145 -13.17 -5.72 18.01
C VAL A 145 -14.39 -5.19 18.75
N VAL A 146 -15.27 -6.08 19.23
CA VAL A 146 -16.57 -5.69 19.81
C VAL A 146 -17.04 -6.70 20.84
N GLY A 147 -17.59 -6.20 21.95
CA GLY A 147 -18.04 -7.02 23.08
C GLY A 147 -19.46 -7.61 22.94
N CYS A 148 -20.09 -7.49 21.77
CA CYS A 148 -21.45 -7.96 21.52
C CYS A 148 -21.64 -8.47 20.09
N LYS A 149 -22.73 -9.22 19.87
CA LYS A 149 -23.24 -9.55 18.54
C LYS A 149 -24.50 -8.75 18.24
N GLN A 150 -24.65 -8.28 17.01
CA GLN A 150 -25.84 -7.61 16.49
C GLN A 150 -26.88 -8.63 16.05
N GLN A 151 -28.14 -8.42 16.44
CA GLN A 151 -29.25 -9.20 15.88
C GLN A 151 -29.62 -8.66 14.50
N CYS A 152 -29.66 -9.53 13.49
CA CYS A 152 -30.25 -9.17 12.21
C CYS A 152 -31.78 -9.08 12.35
N PRO A 153 -32.42 -7.96 11.95
CA PRO A 153 -33.87 -7.80 12.07
C PRO A 153 -34.66 -8.58 11.01
N ILE A 154 -33.99 -9.23 10.05
CA ILE A 154 -34.63 -10.07 9.01
C ILE A 154 -34.63 -11.53 9.47
N CYS A 155 -33.45 -12.12 9.65
CA CYS A 155 -33.32 -13.55 10.01
C CYS A 155 -33.32 -13.81 11.52
N LEU A 156 -33.30 -12.76 12.36
CA LEU A 156 -33.31 -12.81 13.84
C LEU A 156 -32.11 -13.53 14.49
N LYS A 157 -31.12 -13.94 13.69
CA LYS A 157 -29.84 -14.52 14.12
C LYS A 157 -28.85 -13.43 14.56
N TYR A 158 -27.81 -13.84 15.29
CA TYR A 158 -26.82 -12.94 15.90
C TYR A 158 -25.42 -13.09 15.26
N TYR A 159 -24.85 -11.99 14.81
CA TYR A 159 -23.51 -11.93 14.19
C TYR A 159 -22.67 -10.83 14.81
N PHE A 160 -21.34 -10.95 14.78
CA PHE A 160 -20.46 -9.91 15.31
C PHE A 160 -20.61 -8.59 14.55
N CYS A 161 -20.79 -8.67 13.24
CA CYS A 161 -20.98 -7.50 12.39
C CYS A 161 -21.75 -7.87 11.13
N ARG A 162 -22.05 -6.85 10.31
CA ARG A 162 -22.70 -7.01 9.01
C ARG A 162 -21.88 -7.83 8.01
N GLN A 163 -20.55 -7.73 8.00
CA GLN A 163 -19.71 -8.48 7.07
C GLN A 163 -19.84 -9.98 7.35
N CYS A 164 -19.62 -10.40 8.60
CA CYS A 164 -19.86 -11.78 9.05
C CYS A 164 -21.29 -12.28 8.77
N HIS A 165 -22.30 -11.40 8.81
CA HIS A 165 -23.65 -11.79 8.43
C HIS A 165 -23.76 -12.08 6.93
N ASN A 166 -23.30 -11.14 6.09
CA ASN A 166 -23.46 -11.23 4.64
C ASN A 166 -22.59 -12.31 4.00
N GLU A 167 -21.56 -12.79 4.70
CA GLU A 167 -20.76 -13.96 4.30
C GLU A 167 -21.54 -15.27 4.47
N GLU A 168 -22.41 -15.34 5.48
CA GLU A 168 -23.14 -16.55 5.87
C GLU A 168 -24.58 -16.59 5.35
N GLU A 169 -25.15 -15.44 4.99
CA GLU A 169 -26.56 -15.30 4.62
C GLU A 169 -26.72 -14.71 3.21
N ASP A 170 -27.80 -15.10 2.53
CA ASP A 170 -28.17 -14.69 1.16
C ASP A 170 -28.71 -13.25 1.04
N HIS A 171 -28.72 -12.50 2.16
CA HIS A 171 -29.21 -11.15 2.23
C HIS A 171 -28.29 -10.27 3.05
N THR A 172 -28.43 -8.96 2.84
CA THR A 172 -27.64 -7.96 3.55
C THR A 172 -28.29 -7.58 4.87
N LEU A 173 -27.50 -7.56 5.97
CA LEU A 173 -27.97 -7.06 7.26
C LEU A 173 -28.33 -5.56 7.16
N PRO A 174 -29.60 -5.16 7.38
CA PRO A 174 -30.03 -3.77 7.31
C PRO A 174 -29.62 -3.04 8.59
N ARG A 175 -28.37 -2.54 8.62
CA ARG A 175 -27.70 -2.03 9.83
C ARG A 175 -28.56 -1.07 10.65
N GLU A 176 -29.24 -0.12 10.01
CA GLU A 176 -29.99 0.93 10.73
C GLU A 176 -31.16 0.39 11.55
N LYS A 177 -31.67 -0.79 11.18
CA LYS A 177 -32.78 -1.45 11.83
C LYS A 177 -32.36 -2.34 13.00
N VAL A 178 -31.05 -2.45 13.32
CA VAL A 178 -30.58 -3.23 14.47
C VAL A 178 -31.01 -2.55 15.78
N GLN A 179 -31.74 -3.31 16.60
CA GLN A 179 -32.26 -2.87 17.90
C GLN A 179 -31.74 -3.68 19.08
N ASN A 180 -31.37 -4.95 18.85
CA ASN A 180 -30.97 -5.88 19.91
C ASN A 180 -29.53 -6.33 19.71
N LEU A 181 -28.87 -6.55 20.83
CA LEU A 181 -27.52 -7.08 20.93
C LEU A 181 -27.52 -8.32 21.83
N LEU A 182 -26.60 -9.24 21.58
CA LEU A 182 -26.25 -10.32 22.50
C LEU A 182 -24.93 -9.95 23.17
N CYS A 183 -24.94 -9.81 24.50
CA CYS A 183 -23.74 -9.53 25.28
C CYS A 183 -22.82 -10.75 25.30
N LEU A 184 -21.53 -10.56 24.97
CA LEU A 184 -20.55 -11.66 25.05
C LEU A 184 -20.04 -11.90 26.47
N TYR A 185 -20.36 -11.05 27.44
CA TYR A 185 -19.83 -11.18 28.80
C TYR A 185 -20.80 -11.88 29.76
N CYS A 186 -22.10 -11.74 29.52
CA CYS A 186 -23.14 -12.34 30.36
C CYS A 186 -24.16 -13.18 29.58
N ASP A 187 -23.98 -13.33 28.26
CA ASP A 187 -24.84 -14.09 27.35
C ASP A 187 -26.32 -13.69 27.35
N LYS A 188 -26.63 -12.46 27.81
CA LYS A 188 -27.99 -11.91 27.81
C LYS A 188 -28.23 -11.00 26.61
N GLN A 189 -29.44 -11.07 26.08
CA GLN A 189 -29.94 -10.09 25.11
C GLN A 189 -30.14 -8.74 25.80
N THR A 190 -29.66 -7.68 25.15
CA THR A 190 -29.72 -6.28 25.63
C THR A 190 -30.12 -5.37 24.47
N ARG A 191 -30.60 -4.16 24.77
CA ARG A 191 -30.85 -3.17 23.72
C ARG A 191 -29.56 -2.65 23.10
N PHE A 192 -29.66 -2.12 21.88
CA PHE A 192 -28.56 -1.47 21.19
C PHE A 192 -28.04 -0.27 21.98
N GLY A 193 -26.77 -0.32 22.39
CA GLY A 193 -26.09 0.73 23.15
C GLY A 193 -24.62 0.39 23.35
N GLN A 194 -23.86 1.32 23.95
CA GLN A 194 -22.43 1.13 24.24
C GLN A 194 -22.16 0.21 25.44
N TYR A 195 -23.17 -0.06 26.27
CA TYR A 195 -23.06 -0.83 27.50
C TYR A 195 -24.16 -1.90 27.57
N CYS A 196 -23.84 -3.02 28.21
CA CYS A 196 -24.83 -4.05 28.52
C CYS A 196 -25.79 -3.57 29.63
N GLU A 197 -27.10 -3.65 29.41
CA GLU A 197 -28.10 -3.28 30.42
C GLU A 197 -28.13 -4.23 31.63
N HIS A 198 -27.51 -5.42 31.54
CA HIS A 198 -27.56 -6.44 32.57
C HIS A 198 -26.29 -6.56 33.43
N CYS A 199 -25.11 -6.39 32.82
CA CYS A 199 -23.82 -6.53 33.51
C CYS A 199 -22.97 -5.26 33.44
N ASN A 200 -23.46 -4.20 32.78
CA ASN A 200 -22.81 -2.90 32.66
C ASN A 200 -21.42 -2.91 31.99
N GLU A 201 -21.02 -4.03 31.39
CA GLU A 201 -19.79 -4.12 30.60
C GLU A 201 -19.92 -3.30 29.32
N LYS A 202 -18.84 -2.60 28.95
CA LYS A 202 -18.75 -1.78 27.74
C LYS A 202 -18.54 -2.68 26.51
N PHE A 203 -19.14 -2.34 25.38
CA PHE A 203 -19.02 -3.11 24.14
C PHE A 203 -18.06 -2.53 23.10
N CYS A 204 -17.76 -1.25 23.19
CA CYS A 204 -16.94 -0.53 22.22
C CYS A 204 -16.49 0.83 22.76
N SER A 205 -15.36 1.33 22.25
CA SER A 205 -14.87 2.69 22.48
C SER A 205 -15.44 3.65 21.44
N GLU A 206 -15.41 3.25 20.17
CA GLU A 206 -16.00 3.96 19.04
C GLU A 206 -17.44 3.51 18.79
N PHE A 207 -18.35 4.48 18.69
CA PHE A 207 -19.79 4.21 18.57
C PHE A 207 -20.48 5.22 17.67
N CYS A 208 -21.22 4.72 16.68
CA CYS A 208 -22.15 5.54 15.90
C CYS A 208 -23.56 4.95 15.97
N LYS A 209 -24.50 5.72 16.54
CA LYS A 209 -25.90 5.33 16.66
C LYS A 209 -26.61 5.21 15.31
N ASN A 210 -26.30 6.09 14.35
CA ASN A 210 -26.94 6.12 13.03
C ASN A 210 -26.54 4.88 12.22
N CYS A 211 -25.23 4.61 12.12
CA CYS A 211 -24.69 3.49 11.37
C CYS A 211 -24.73 2.14 12.12
N LYS A 212 -25.08 2.15 13.40
CA LYS A 212 -24.88 1.01 14.32
C LYS A 212 -23.45 0.48 14.32
N PHE A 213 -22.49 1.39 14.18
CA PHE A 213 -21.06 1.08 14.20
C PHE A 213 -20.56 0.98 15.64
N MET A 214 -19.78 -0.06 15.94
CA MET A 214 -19.22 -0.33 17.27
C MET A 214 -17.84 -0.97 17.11
N CYS A 215 -16.80 -0.38 17.72
CA CYS A 215 -15.46 -0.95 17.72
C CYS A 215 -14.65 -0.53 18.96
N PHE A 216 -13.79 -1.39 19.48
CA PHE A 216 -12.79 -1.03 20.48
C PHE A 216 -11.51 -0.44 19.88
N ILE A 217 -11.26 -0.64 18.58
CA ILE A 217 -10.17 0.06 17.88
C ILE A 217 -10.52 1.54 17.82
N GLY A 218 -9.74 2.35 18.54
CA GLY A 218 -9.94 3.78 18.70
C GLY A 218 -9.43 4.59 17.52
N LYS A 219 -9.72 5.89 17.58
CA LYS A 219 -9.30 6.88 16.58
C LYS A 219 -7.79 6.97 16.34
N GLU A 220 -6.98 6.53 17.30
CA GLU A 220 -5.52 6.50 17.22
C GLU A 220 -5.01 5.54 16.14
N ALA A 221 -5.73 4.44 15.94
CA ALA A 221 -5.40 3.42 14.95
C ALA A 221 -6.28 3.53 13.71
N LYS A 222 -7.59 3.68 13.92
CA LYS A 222 -8.59 3.74 12.84
C LYS A 222 -9.61 4.81 13.19
N PRO A 223 -9.34 6.10 12.89
CA PRO A 223 -10.34 7.15 13.07
C PRO A 223 -11.52 6.87 12.15
N TYR A 224 -12.72 7.03 12.69
CA TYR A 224 -13.96 6.97 11.93
C TYR A 224 -14.75 8.25 12.18
N PHE A 225 -15.40 8.74 11.14
CA PHE A 225 -16.34 9.85 11.24
C PHE A 225 -17.65 9.52 10.54
N HIS A 226 -18.76 10.03 11.03
CA HIS A 226 -20.04 9.92 10.35
C HIS A 226 -20.22 11.09 9.39
N CYS A 227 -20.45 10.81 8.11
CA CYS A 227 -20.87 11.84 7.16
C CYS A 227 -22.39 11.89 7.09
N GLU A 228 -22.99 12.94 7.66
CA GLU A 228 -24.45 13.13 7.68
C GLU A 228 -25.07 13.10 6.26
N LYS A 229 -24.39 13.73 5.29
CA LYS A 229 -24.86 13.78 3.89
C LYS A 229 -24.81 12.42 3.19
N CYS A 230 -23.82 11.59 3.50
CA CYS A 230 -23.74 10.23 2.96
C CYS A 230 -24.50 9.21 3.81
N ASN A 231 -24.90 9.57 5.03
CA ASN A 231 -25.46 8.69 6.05
C ASN A 231 -24.65 7.38 6.25
N VAL A 232 -23.33 7.53 6.36
CA VAL A 232 -22.41 6.40 6.58
C VAL A 232 -21.16 6.83 7.35
N CYS A 233 -20.62 5.92 8.16
CA CYS A 233 -19.31 6.10 8.79
C CYS A 233 -18.20 5.86 7.77
N ARG A 234 -17.21 6.74 7.73
CA ARG A 234 -16.02 6.65 6.88
C ARG A 234 -14.79 6.56 7.76
N GLN A 235 -13.82 5.75 7.34
CA GLN A 235 -12.51 5.69 7.98
C GLN A 235 -11.67 6.91 7.55
N GLY A 236 -11.22 7.72 8.51
CA GLY A 236 -10.46 8.95 8.33
C GLY A 236 -10.70 9.94 9.48
N ASP A 237 -9.87 10.98 9.58
CA ASP A 237 -10.13 12.12 10.47
C ASP A 237 -11.11 13.08 9.78
N GLN A 238 -12.24 13.39 10.43
CA GLN A 238 -13.25 14.30 9.88
C GLN A 238 -12.68 15.64 9.41
N ASN A 239 -11.65 16.15 10.09
CA ASN A 239 -11.01 17.42 9.75
C ASN A 239 -10.24 17.40 8.42
N GLN A 240 -10.00 16.22 7.87
CA GLN A 240 -9.32 16.04 6.58
C GLN A 240 -10.29 15.83 5.42
N PHE A 241 -11.57 15.60 5.70
CA PHE A 241 -12.56 15.26 4.67
C PHE A 241 -13.69 16.29 4.58
N ILE A 242 -14.08 16.59 3.35
CA ILE A 242 -15.23 17.42 3.01
C ILE A 242 -16.15 16.65 2.06
N HIS A 243 -17.46 16.79 2.27
CA HIS A 243 -18.46 16.22 1.36
C HIS A 243 -18.68 17.16 0.17
N CYS A 244 -18.49 16.63 -1.04
CA CYS A 244 -18.85 17.31 -2.29
C CYS A 244 -20.28 16.96 -2.71
N ASP A 245 -21.18 17.94 -2.64
CA ASP A 245 -22.60 17.77 -3.00
C ASP A 245 -22.82 17.46 -4.49
N LYS A 246 -21.87 17.86 -5.36
CA LYS A 246 -21.99 17.64 -6.81
C LYS A 246 -21.80 16.17 -7.19
N CYS A 247 -20.84 15.51 -6.56
CA CYS A 247 -20.52 14.10 -6.84
C CYS A 247 -20.95 13.13 -5.73
N GLU A 248 -21.51 13.65 -4.63
CA GLU A 248 -22.06 12.94 -3.48
C GLU A 248 -21.02 12.09 -2.74
N LYS A 249 -19.81 12.64 -2.52
CA LYS A 249 -18.67 11.92 -1.94
C LYS A 249 -17.91 12.74 -0.91
N CYS A 250 -17.35 12.06 0.08
CA CYS A 250 -16.30 12.61 0.93
C CYS A 250 -14.96 12.53 0.20
N VAL A 251 -14.30 13.67 0.04
CA VAL A 251 -12.96 13.81 -0.53
C VAL A 251 -12.06 14.53 0.45
N PHE A 252 -10.75 14.43 0.29
CA PHE A 252 -9.81 15.20 1.10
C PHE A 252 -9.99 16.70 0.87
N HIS A 253 -9.82 17.51 1.91
CA HIS A 253 -9.88 18.98 1.82
C HIS A 253 -8.92 19.52 0.76
N GLU A 254 -7.70 19.00 0.70
CA GLU A 254 -6.65 19.41 -0.24
C GLU A 254 -6.99 19.14 -1.71
N ASP A 255 -7.85 18.13 -1.95
CA ASP A 255 -8.27 17.71 -3.27
C ASP A 255 -9.62 18.32 -3.67
N PHE A 256 -10.30 19.06 -2.78
CA PHE A 256 -11.67 19.52 -3.05
C PHE A 256 -11.78 20.41 -4.30
N ASP A 257 -10.78 21.25 -4.60
CA ASP A 257 -10.83 22.08 -5.80
C ASP A 257 -10.31 21.37 -7.06
N LYS A 258 -9.50 20.32 -6.88
CA LYS A 258 -8.82 19.60 -7.97
C LYS A 258 -9.55 18.34 -8.41
N HIS A 259 -10.42 17.79 -7.57
CA HIS A 259 -11.06 16.51 -7.85
C HIS A 259 -12.03 16.64 -9.02
N LYS A 260 -12.02 15.61 -9.88
CA LYS A 260 -13.01 15.47 -10.94
C LYS A 260 -14.33 14.99 -10.33
N CYS A 261 -15.37 15.82 -10.41
CA CYS A 261 -16.72 15.50 -9.96
C CYS A 261 -17.38 14.45 -10.86
N ILE A 262 -17.07 13.17 -10.66
CA ILE A 262 -17.68 12.05 -11.37
C ILE A 262 -18.61 11.32 -10.40
N LYS A 263 -19.91 11.24 -10.71
CA LYS A 263 -20.86 10.48 -9.88
C LYS A 263 -20.47 9.00 -9.83
N ARG A 264 -20.71 8.35 -8.69
CA ARG A 264 -20.39 6.93 -8.55
C ARG A 264 -21.41 6.07 -9.27
N GLY A 265 -20.94 5.07 -10.00
CA GLY A 265 -21.79 3.97 -10.45
C GLY A 265 -22.05 2.97 -9.32
N GLU A 266 -23.13 2.20 -9.46
CA GLU A 266 -23.32 0.95 -8.73
C GLU A 266 -22.23 -0.04 -9.18
N GLY A 267 -21.55 -0.66 -8.21
CA GLY A 267 -20.43 -1.55 -8.52
C GLY A 267 -19.58 -1.90 -7.31
N SER A 268 -18.68 -2.85 -7.53
CA SER A 268 -17.74 -3.38 -6.56
C SER A 268 -16.32 -2.93 -6.87
N CYS A 269 -15.48 -2.85 -5.84
CA CYS A 269 -14.05 -2.62 -6.03
C CYS A 269 -13.46 -3.78 -6.85
N PRO A 270 -12.72 -3.51 -7.95
CA PRO A 270 -12.13 -4.57 -8.78
C PRO A 270 -10.99 -5.36 -8.07
N ILE A 271 -10.59 -4.94 -6.88
CA ILE A 271 -9.47 -5.53 -6.13
C ILE A 271 -10.00 -6.46 -5.04
N CYS A 272 -10.85 -5.95 -4.14
CA CYS A 272 -11.41 -6.75 -3.03
C CYS A 272 -12.85 -7.22 -3.26
N LEU A 273 -13.47 -6.86 -4.38
CA LEU A 273 -14.88 -7.14 -4.72
C LEU A 273 -15.92 -6.55 -3.74
N GLY A 274 -15.47 -5.78 -2.74
CA GLY A 274 -16.33 -5.10 -1.78
C GLY A 274 -17.15 -3.98 -2.41
N THR A 275 -18.32 -3.70 -1.81
CA THR A 275 -19.21 -2.63 -2.27
C THR A 275 -18.52 -1.27 -2.26
N MET A 276 -18.84 -0.43 -3.23
CA MET A 276 -18.32 0.93 -3.31
C MET A 276 -19.30 1.95 -2.67
N THR A 277 -20.55 1.53 -2.41
CA THR A 277 -21.68 2.39 -1.98
C THR A 277 -21.81 2.41 -0.50
N ASP A 278 -21.76 1.21 0.06
CA ASP A 278 -22.07 1.01 1.45
C ASP A 278 -20.86 0.44 2.18
N THR A 279 -19.75 1.17 2.01
CA THR A 279 -18.44 0.82 2.55
C THR A 279 -17.99 1.88 3.54
N VAL A 280 -17.29 1.43 4.59
CA VAL A 280 -16.61 2.32 5.53
C VAL A 280 -15.32 2.90 4.94
N TYR A 281 -14.78 2.27 3.89
CA TYR A 281 -13.55 2.73 3.27
C TYR A 281 -13.80 3.94 2.37
N VAL A 282 -12.82 4.83 2.33
CA VAL A 282 -12.78 5.93 1.37
C VAL A 282 -12.64 5.34 -0.03
N VAL A 283 -13.36 5.89 -1.01
CA VAL A 283 -13.28 5.47 -2.41
C VAL A 283 -12.47 6.51 -3.18
N SER A 284 -11.37 6.06 -3.77
CA SER A 284 -10.49 6.90 -4.59
C SER A 284 -10.93 6.88 -6.05
N LEU A 285 -10.90 8.05 -6.70
CA LEU A 285 -11.03 8.18 -8.15
C LEU A 285 -9.63 8.13 -8.76
N MET A 286 -9.36 7.13 -9.59
CA MET A 286 -8.10 7.02 -10.31
C MET A 286 -8.04 8.04 -11.46
N ASN A 287 -6.84 8.39 -11.93
CA ASN A 287 -6.64 9.34 -13.04
C ASN A 287 -7.34 8.92 -14.34
N CYS A 288 -7.48 7.61 -14.55
CA CYS A 288 -8.19 7.03 -15.68
C CYS A 288 -9.74 7.11 -15.58
N GLY A 289 -10.29 7.55 -14.45
CA GLY A 289 -11.73 7.69 -14.23
C GLY A 289 -12.39 6.54 -13.46
N HIS A 290 -11.66 5.45 -13.18
CA HIS A 290 -12.19 4.30 -12.45
C HIS A 290 -12.10 4.45 -10.93
N PHE A 291 -12.94 3.72 -10.20
CA PHE A 291 -13.01 3.75 -8.75
C PHE A 291 -12.40 2.51 -8.11
N VAL A 292 -11.67 2.70 -7.02
CA VAL A 292 -11.16 1.63 -6.12
C VAL A 292 -11.28 2.09 -4.66
N HIS A 293 -11.33 1.18 -3.67
CA HIS A 293 -11.14 1.61 -2.28
C HIS A 293 -9.72 2.15 -2.09
N ASN A 294 -9.55 3.16 -1.25
CA ASN A 294 -8.26 3.80 -1.02
C ASN A 294 -7.20 2.79 -0.54
N HIS A 295 -7.51 1.96 0.46
CA HIS A 295 -6.59 0.93 0.95
C HIS A 295 -6.21 -0.10 -0.14
N CYS A 296 -7.16 -0.48 -1.00
CA CYS A 296 -6.88 -1.37 -2.13
C CYS A 296 -5.91 -0.72 -3.12
N TRP A 297 -6.02 0.59 -3.35
CA TRP A 297 -5.08 1.33 -4.18
C TRP A 297 -3.69 1.39 -3.54
N GLN A 298 -3.59 1.68 -2.24
CA GLN A 298 -2.31 1.71 -1.55
C GLN A 298 -1.60 0.35 -1.60
N LYS A 299 -2.35 -0.74 -1.45
CA LYS A 299 -1.78 -2.10 -1.59
C LYS A 299 -1.15 -2.31 -2.96
N LEU A 300 -1.81 -1.90 -4.04
CA LEU A 300 -1.24 -1.97 -5.39
C LEU A 300 0.05 -1.15 -5.51
N LEU A 301 0.08 0.06 -4.94
CA LEU A 301 1.28 0.90 -4.95
C LEU A 301 2.45 0.27 -4.19
N GLN A 302 2.19 -0.38 -3.04
CA GLN A 302 3.19 -1.10 -2.26
C GLN A 302 3.79 -2.30 -3.03
N GLU A 303 2.98 -2.95 -3.85
CA GLU A 303 3.41 -4.03 -4.75
C GLU A 303 4.08 -3.52 -6.05
N ASN A 304 4.41 -2.22 -6.13
CA ASN A 304 4.93 -1.53 -7.33
C ASN A 304 4.01 -1.64 -8.56
N ASN A 305 2.70 -1.80 -8.36
CA ASN A 305 1.71 -1.83 -9.42
C ASN A 305 1.01 -0.48 -9.56
N PHE A 306 1.45 0.31 -10.53
CA PHE A 306 0.95 1.66 -10.80
C PHE A 306 -0.24 1.72 -11.77
N THR A 307 -0.76 0.56 -12.19
CA THR A 307 -1.78 0.45 -13.25
C THR A 307 -3.18 0.25 -12.68
N CYS A 308 -4.19 0.78 -13.38
CA CYS A 308 -5.58 0.55 -13.05
C CYS A 308 -5.93 -0.93 -13.27
N PRO A 309 -6.54 -1.63 -12.30
CA PRO A 309 -6.91 -3.04 -12.47
C PRO A 309 -7.95 -3.24 -13.59
N ILE A 310 -8.76 -2.21 -13.90
CA ILE A 310 -9.83 -2.26 -14.90
C ILE A 310 -9.29 -1.98 -16.31
N CYS A 311 -8.69 -0.80 -16.54
CA CYS A 311 -8.27 -0.39 -17.88
C CYS A 311 -6.76 -0.50 -18.14
N LYS A 312 -5.98 -0.94 -17.16
CA LYS A 312 -4.51 -1.13 -17.22
C LYS A 312 -3.70 0.15 -17.48
N LYS A 313 -4.33 1.33 -17.56
CA LYS A 313 -3.65 2.64 -17.65
C LYS A 313 -2.99 3.03 -16.34
N TYR A 314 -1.90 3.81 -16.41
CA TYR A 314 -1.28 4.40 -15.23
C TYR A 314 -2.28 5.26 -14.46
N SER A 315 -2.27 5.07 -13.14
CA SER A 315 -3.13 5.80 -12.21
C SER A 315 -2.34 6.64 -11.20
N ILE A 316 -1.12 7.01 -11.60
CA ILE A 316 -0.15 7.85 -10.89
C ILE A 316 -0.03 9.23 -11.54
N THR A 317 0.58 10.19 -10.84
CA THR A 317 0.73 11.57 -11.34
C THR A 317 1.67 11.66 -12.55
N VAL A 318 1.59 12.76 -13.30
CA VAL A 318 2.46 12.98 -14.48
C VAL A 318 3.95 13.00 -14.08
N ASP A 319 4.28 13.59 -12.92
CA ASP A 319 5.66 13.62 -12.42
C ASP A 319 6.18 12.21 -12.10
N GLN A 320 5.34 11.37 -11.49
CA GLN A 320 5.70 9.96 -11.21
C GLN A 320 5.87 9.18 -12.51
N GLN A 321 5.00 9.39 -13.51
CA GLN A 321 5.16 8.77 -14.82
C GLN A 321 6.49 9.20 -15.49
N ALA A 322 6.87 10.46 -15.37
CA ALA A 322 8.14 10.96 -15.90
C ALA A 322 9.36 10.33 -15.18
N GLN A 323 9.28 10.10 -13.86
CA GLN A 323 10.32 9.40 -13.11
C GLN A 323 10.47 7.94 -13.58
N ILE A 324 9.36 7.23 -13.74
CA ILE A 324 9.34 5.86 -14.26
C ILE A 324 9.89 5.80 -15.69
N ALA A 325 9.50 6.75 -16.54
CA ALA A 325 10.00 6.83 -17.91
C ALA A 325 11.52 7.03 -17.96
N LYS A 326 12.08 7.93 -17.13
CA LYS A 326 13.53 8.13 -17.02
C LYS A 326 14.24 6.86 -16.57
N PHE A 327 13.71 6.18 -15.55
CA PHE A 327 14.26 4.91 -15.08
C PHE A 327 14.31 3.88 -16.21
N TYR A 328 13.21 3.71 -16.94
CA TYR A 328 13.16 2.76 -18.05
C TYR A 328 14.04 3.18 -19.23
N GLU A 329 14.14 4.47 -19.57
CA GLU A 329 15.08 4.97 -20.59
C GLU A 329 16.54 4.60 -20.25
N GLU A 330 16.95 4.72 -18.98
CA GLU A 330 18.27 4.28 -18.53
C GLU A 330 18.44 2.76 -18.60
N GLN A 331 17.39 2.00 -18.26
CA GLN A 331 17.45 0.55 -18.39
C GLN A 331 17.51 0.12 -19.86
N THR A 332 16.74 0.74 -20.78
CA THR A 332 16.71 0.38 -22.20
C THR A 332 18.11 0.46 -22.85
N LYS A 333 18.99 1.35 -22.39
CA LYS A 333 20.40 1.43 -22.85
C LYS A 333 21.21 0.15 -22.60
N LYS A 334 20.75 -0.72 -21.69
CA LYS A 334 21.38 -1.99 -21.34
C LYS A 334 20.74 -3.19 -22.05
N HIS A 335 19.69 -2.98 -22.87
CA HIS A 335 18.90 -4.05 -23.49
C HIS A 335 19.28 -4.28 -24.96
N PHE A 336 19.18 -5.52 -25.42
CA PHE A 336 19.59 -5.96 -26.75
C PHE A 336 18.42 -6.12 -27.72
N CYS A 337 18.76 -6.13 -29.01
CA CYS A 337 17.83 -6.48 -30.07
C CYS A 337 17.72 -8.00 -30.25
N ILE A 338 16.51 -8.53 -30.33
CA ILE A 338 16.20 -9.92 -30.68
C ILE A 338 15.97 -10.07 -32.19
N GLU A 339 16.20 -11.28 -32.71
CA GLU A 339 16.19 -11.55 -34.16
C GLU A 339 14.82 -11.35 -34.81
N ASN A 340 13.80 -11.93 -34.17
CA ASN A 340 12.41 -11.70 -34.49
C ASN A 340 11.87 -10.70 -33.49
N GLY A 341 11.32 -9.59 -33.96
CA GLY A 341 10.79 -8.56 -33.07
C GLY A 341 9.52 -9.01 -32.38
N GLN A 342 8.90 -8.09 -31.64
CA GLN A 342 7.69 -8.33 -30.88
C GLN A 342 6.60 -7.36 -31.28
N GLU A 343 5.37 -7.86 -31.28
CA GLU A 343 4.18 -7.01 -31.29
C GLU A 343 3.91 -6.54 -29.87
N ILE A 344 3.83 -5.23 -29.68
CA ILE A 344 3.68 -4.60 -28.38
C ILE A 344 2.42 -3.74 -28.40
N LEU A 345 1.55 -3.92 -27.40
CA LEU A 345 0.38 -3.08 -27.17
C LEU A 345 0.72 -2.02 -26.11
N CYS A 346 0.50 -0.75 -26.43
CA CYS A 346 0.54 0.31 -25.44
C CYS A 346 -0.79 0.41 -24.68
N GLN A 347 -0.73 0.26 -23.36
CA GLN A 347 -1.92 0.32 -22.49
C GLN A 347 -2.47 1.74 -22.32
N GLU A 348 -1.66 2.78 -22.57
CA GLU A 348 -2.12 4.18 -22.50
C GLU A 348 -2.94 4.60 -23.72
N CYS A 349 -2.38 4.42 -24.92
CA CYS A 349 -2.99 4.88 -26.17
C CYS A 349 -3.77 3.79 -26.93
N GLY A 350 -3.63 2.52 -26.51
CA GLY A 350 -4.32 1.38 -27.13
C GLY A 350 -3.80 0.98 -28.51
N LYS A 351 -2.68 1.55 -28.96
CA LYS A 351 -2.08 1.25 -30.27
C LYS A 351 -1.04 0.13 -30.16
N ASN A 352 -0.99 -0.70 -31.20
CA ASN A 352 0.08 -1.69 -31.38
C ASN A 352 1.26 -1.05 -32.11
N PHE A 353 2.46 -1.46 -31.74
CA PHE A 353 3.71 -1.12 -32.41
C PHE A 353 4.66 -2.32 -32.36
N TYR A 354 5.71 -2.27 -33.19
CA TYR A 354 6.64 -3.37 -33.35
C TYR A 354 8.06 -2.94 -33.01
N PHE A 355 8.78 -3.78 -32.29
CA PHE A 355 10.14 -3.44 -31.84
C PHE A 355 11.05 -4.66 -31.70
N TYR A 356 12.35 -4.44 -31.78
CA TYR A 356 13.37 -5.48 -31.62
C TYR A 356 13.90 -5.62 -30.19
N LEU A 357 13.53 -4.78 -29.23
CA LEU A 357 14.12 -4.82 -27.88
C LEU A 357 13.66 -6.08 -27.13
N SER A 358 14.50 -6.57 -26.22
CA SER A 358 14.13 -7.69 -25.37
C SER A 358 13.14 -7.33 -24.26
N SER A 359 13.06 -6.07 -23.82
CA SER A 359 12.06 -5.57 -22.86
C SER A 359 12.05 -4.03 -22.79
N HIS A 360 11.19 -3.46 -21.92
CA HIS A 360 11.09 -2.02 -21.63
C HIS A 360 10.80 -1.15 -22.87
N TYR A 361 9.64 -1.35 -23.47
CA TYR A 361 9.27 -0.75 -24.75
C TYR A 361 8.69 0.66 -24.58
N LYS A 362 9.33 1.64 -25.22
CA LYS A 362 8.78 2.99 -25.33
C LYS A 362 7.77 3.05 -26.47
N CYS A 363 6.54 3.44 -26.17
CA CYS A 363 5.50 3.59 -27.18
C CYS A 363 5.83 4.74 -28.15
N VAL A 364 5.89 4.45 -29.45
CA VAL A 364 6.21 5.43 -30.50
C VAL A 364 5.14 6.50 -30.71
N PHE A 365 3.96 6.35 -30.10
CA PHE A 365 2.82 7.25 -30.29
C PHE A 365 2.57 8.20 -29.13
N CYS A 366 3.01 7.85 -27.92
CA CYS A 366 2.70 8.62 -26.71
C CYS A 366 3.83 8.61 -25.67
N ASP A 367 5.00 8.06 -26.03
CA ASP A 367 6.21 7.99 -25.20
C ASP A 367 6.07 7.22 -23.87
N SER A 368 4.92 6.61 -23.61
CA SER A 368 4.68 5.79 -22.42
C SER A 368 5.42 4.46 -22.49
N TYR A 369 5.89 4.02 -21.32
CA TYR A 369 6.47 2.70 -21.09
C TYR A 369 5.45 1.65 -20.61
N ASN A 370 4.18 2.03 -20.40
CA ASN A 370 3.12 1.10 -20.02
C ASN A 370 2.69 0.23 -21.20
N THR A 371 3.44 -0.85 -21.42
CA THR A 371 3.34 -1.68 -22.63
C THR A 371 3.33 -3.16 -22.27
N VAL A 372 2.70 -3.98 -23.11
CA VAL A 372 2.65 -5.43 -22.96
C VAL A 372 2.98 -6.12 -24.27
N VAL A 373 3.75 -7.21 -24.21
CA VAL A 373 4.04 -8.05 -25.38
C VAL A 373 2.80 -8.87 -25.72
N LYS A 374 2.36 -8.77 -26.98
CA LYS A 374 1.22 -9.53 -27.53
C LYS A 374 1.64 -10.80 -28.24
N GLY A 375 2.84 -10.81 -28.82
CA GLY A 375 3.38 -11.95 -29.55
C GLY A 375 4.68 -11.61 -30.27
N GLY A 376 5.19 -12.57 -31.05
CA GLY A 376 6.32 -12.36 -31.94
C GLY A 376 5.91 -11.69 -33.26
N ALA A 377 6.85 -11.00 -33.90
CA ALA A 377 6.69 -10.36 -35.19
C ALA A 377 7.90 -10.65 -36.09
N SER A 378 7.66 -10.78 -37.41
CA SER A 378 8.75 -11.01 -38.36
C SER A 378 9.59 -9.75 -38.58
N LYS A 379 10.86 -9.94 -38.93
CA LYS A 379 11.80 -8.86 -39.25
C LYS A 379 11.22 -7.84 -40.24
N GLN A 380 10.55 -8.31 -41.29
CA GLN A 380 9.93 -7.46 -42.30
C GLN A 380 8.88 -6.50 -41.73
N VAL A 381 8.02 -6.98 -40.83
CA VAL A 381 6.96 -6.17 -40.22
C VAL A 381 7.57 -5.10 -39.31
N VAL A 382 8.57 -5.47 -38.52
CA VAL A 382 9.23 -4.57 -37.58
C VAL A 382 10.02 -3.49 -38.34
N ASP A 383 10.78 -3.87 -39.37
CA ASP A 383 11.55 -2.93 -40.20
C ASP A 383 10.66 -1.92 -40.92
N GLN A 384 9.52 -2.39 -41.47
CA GLN A 384 8.55 -1.51 -42.12
C GLN A 384 7.98 -0.50 -41.12
N HIS A 385 7.62 -0.96 -39.92
CA HIS A 385 7.06 -0.11 -38.88
C HIS A 385 8.06 0.94 -38.39
N LEU A 386 9.30 0.56 -38.10
CA LEU A 386 10.34 1.49 -37.66
C LEU A 386 10.64 2.56 -38.72
N LYS A 387 10.65 2.19 -40.01
CA LYS A 387 10.80 3.13 -41.13
C LYS A 387 9.64 4.12 -41.22
N GLU A 388 8.41 3.63 -41.12
CA GLU A 388 7.19 4.46 -41.20
C GLU A 388 7.18 5.55 -40.12
N TYR A 389 7.51 5.19 -38.88
CA TYR A 389 7.49 6.11 -37.74
C TYR A 389 8.81 6.82 -37.49
N LYS A 390 9.79 6.68 -38.40
CA LYS A 390 11.15 7.25 -38.30
C LYS A 390 11.80 7.00 -36.94
N TYR A 391 11.46 5.87 -36.33
CA TYR A 391 11.96 5.51 -35.02
C TYR A 391 13.36 4.91 -35.20
N GLN A 392 14.38 5.50 -34.59
CA GLN A 392 15.70 4.88 -34.52
C GLN A 392 15.79 4.07 -33.22
N PRO A 393 15.85 2.72 -33.29
CA PRO A 393 16.14 1.91 -32.12
C PRO A 393 17.39 2.44 -31.45
N HIS A 394 17.38 2.57 -30.12
CA HIS A 394 18.63 2.56 -29.38
C HIS A 394 19.20 1.15 -29.53
N TYR A 395 20.04 0.97 -30.55
CA TYR A 395 20.86 -0.22 -30.68
C TYR A 395 21.87 -0.22 -29.55
N LEU A 396 22.13 -1.39 -28.94
CA LEU A 396 23.24 -1.53 -28.02
C LEU A 396 24.51 -0.97 -28.66
N THR A 397 25.24 -0.15 -27.93
CA THR A 397 26.64 0.06 -28.30
C THR A 397 27.38 -1.25 -28.05
N VAL A 398 28.46 -1.45 -28.81
CA VAL A 398 29.39 -2.57 -28.62
C VAL A 398 29.81 -2.69 -27.15
N ASP A 399 29.99 -1.55 -26.49
CA ASP A 399 30.35 -1.47 -25.08
C ASP A 399 29.25 -1.94 -24.13
N SER A 400 27.99 -1.58 -24.37
CA SER A 400 26.86 -1.99 -23.54
C SER A 400 26.58 -3.50 -23.65
N LEU A 401 26.76 -4.07 -24.85
CA LEU A 401 26.63 -5.52 -25.03
C LEU A 401 27.75 -6.28 -24.31
N TYR A 402 28.97 -5.76 -24.42
CA TYR A 402 30.13 -6.33 -23.74
C TYR A 402 30.00 -6.28 -22.21
N GLN A 403 29.53 -5.15 -21.66
CA GLN A 403 29.24 -5.01 -20.23
C GLN A 403 28.16 -6.00 -19.75
N ALA A 404 27.10 -6.20 -20.53
CA ALA A 404 26.06 -7.16 -20.18
C ALA A 404 26.59 -8.61 -20.14
N LEU A 405 27.41 -9.00 -21.12
CA LEU A 405 28.05 -10.32 -21.14
C LEU A 405 28.96 -10.54 -19.92
N GLN A 406 29.71 -9.52 -19.51
CA GLN A 406 30.57 -9.60 -18.31
C GLN A 406 29.78 -9.79 -17.00
N LEU A 407 28.53 -9.32 -16.93
CA LEU A 407 27.68 -9.52 -15.74
C LEU A 407 27.20 -10.97 -15.60
N ILE A 408 27.12 -11.71 -16.71
CA ILE A 408 26.66 -13.11 -16.73
C ILE A 408 27.83 -14.05 -16.44
N ASP A 409 28.94 -13.89 -17.16
CA ASP A 409 30.15 -14.70 -17.00
C ASP A 409 31.40 -13.87 -17.28
N LYS A 410 31.82 -13.15 -16.24
CA LYS A 410 32.97 -12.25 -16.29
C LYS A 410 34.25 -12.95 -16.72
N GLN A 411 34.48 -14.19 -16.29
CA GLN A 411 35.74 -14.89 -16.53
C GLN A 411 35.86 -15.31 -18.00
N THR A 412 34.83 -15.93 -18.53
CA THR A 412 34.81 -16.40 -19.92
C THR A 412 34.83 -15.24 -20.92
N VAL A 413 34.13 -14.14 -20.60
CA VAL A 413 34.07 -12.95 -21.46
C VAL A 413 35.39 -12.18 -21.49
N LEU A 414 36.10 -12.08 -20.35
CA LEU A 414 37.44 -11.47 -20.31
C LEU A 414 38.48 -12.29 -21.09
N GLN A 415 38.41 -13.62 -21.04
CA GLN A 415 39.32 -14.51 -21.79
C GLN A 415 39.15 -14.39 -23.30
N ASN A 416 37.96 -14.03 -23.76
CA ASN A 416 37.62 -13.91 -25.18
C ASN A 416 37.40 -12.45 -25.62
N GLU A 417 37.81 -11.47 -24.80
CA GLU A 417 37.48 -10.04 -24.96
C GLU A 417 37.78 -9.50 -26.36
N THR A 418 38.98 -9.76 -26.87
CA THR A 418 39.42 -9.27 -28.19
C THR A 418 38.57 -9.83 -29.32
N ILE A 419 38.24 -11.13 -29.25
CA ILE A 419 37.45 -11.83 -30.28
C ILE A 419 36.00 -11.36 -30.22
N ILE A 420 35.41 -11.27 -29.03
CA ILE A 420 34.05 -10.79 -28.80
C ILE A 420 33.91 -9.36 -29.31
N LYS A 421 34.81 -8.44 -28.93
CA LYS A 421 34.78 -7.04 -29.38
C LYS A 421 34.96 -6.92 -30.89
N GLN A 422 35.86 -7.68 -31.50
CA GLN A 422 36.06 -7.69 -32.95
C GLN A 422 34.84 -8.22 -33.70
N GLN A 423 34.20 -9.30 -33.22
CA GLN A 423 33.03 -9.86 -33.87
C GLN A 423 31.77 -8.99 -33.67
N ILE A 424 31.59 -8.41 -32.48
CA ILE A 424 30.53 -7.43 -32.24
C ILE A 424 30.75 -6.22 -33.17
N HIS A 425 31.94 -5.62 -33.23
CA HIS A 425 32.20 -4.49 -34.15
C HIS A 425 31.96 -4.86 -35.63
N LYS A 426 32.46 -6.01 -36.08
CA LYS A 426 32.32 -6.45 -37.47
C LYS A 426 30.87 -6.69 -37.89
N GLN A 427 30.00 -7.15 -36.98
CA GLN A 427 28.59 -7.38 -37.26
C GLN A 427 27.72 -6.12 -37.05
N PHE A 428 28.10 -5.21 -36.16
CA PHE A 428 27.39 -3.94 -35.96
C PHE A 428 27.70 -2.91 -37.06
N ASP A 429 28.86 -2.95 -37.71
CA ASP A 429 29.21 -2.04 -38.83
C ASP A 429 28.65 -2.47 -40.19
N HIS A 430 28.28 -3.74 -40.38
CA HIS A 430 27.93 -4.27 -41.70
C HIS A 430 26.48 -4.71 -41.91
N ASP A 431 25.66 -4.85 -40.87
CA ASP A 431 24.24 -5.16 -41.03
C ASP A 431 23.41 -4.53 -39.89
N GLN A 432 22.36 -3.80 -40.27
CA GLN A 432 21.26 -3.53 -39.35
C GLN A 432 20.55 -4.85 -39.04
N GLY A 433 20.98 -5.52 -37.96
CA GLY A 433 20.25 -6.62 -37.32
C GLY A 433 20.83 -8.01 -37.54
N ALA A 434 22.06 -8.23 -37.07
CA ALA A 434 22.48 -9.56 -36.65
C ALA A 434 22.06 -9.82 -35.19
N SER A 435 21.53 -11.02 -34.92
CA SER A 435 21.03 -11.39 -33.59
C SER A 435 22.17 -11.73 -32.63
N LEU A 436 21.99 -11.42 -31.35
CA LEU A 436 22.94 -11.77 -30.28
C LEU A 436 23.29 -13.27 -30.29
N GLN A 437 22.35 -14.11 -30.70
CA GLN A 437 22.52 -15.55 -30.84
C GLN A 437 23.59 -15.91 -31.88
N LEU A 438 23.62 -15.19 -33.01
CA LEU A 438 24.56 -15.43 -34.10
C LEU A 438 25.99 -15.01 -33.73
N ILE A 439 26.12 -13.92 -32.98
CA ILE A 439 27.40 -13.46 -32.42
C ILE A 439 27.92 -14.50 -31.42
N LEU A 440 27.09 -14.92 -30.46
CA LEU A 440 27.48 -15.88 -29.42
C LEU A 440 27.80 -17.26 -29.99
N ALA A 441 27.12 -17.71 -31.05
CA ALA A 441 27.43 -18.94 -31.76
C ALA A 441 28.82 -18.91 -32.43
N GLN A 442 29.18 -17.79 -33.08
CA GLN A 442 30.46 -17.66 -33.77
C GLN A 442 31.67 -17.60 -32.83
N VAL A 443 31.47 -17.28 -31.55
CA VAL A 443 32.53 -17.29 -30.51
C VAL A 443 32.44 -18.49 -29.56
N GLY A 444 31.54 -19.45 -29.81
CA GLY A 444 31.40 -20.65 -28.98
C GLY A 444 30.78 -20.39 -27.58
N LEU A 445 30.03 -19.31 -27.41
CA LEU A 445 29.41 -18.86 -26.16
C LEU A 445 27.89 -19.03 -26.13
N GLU A 446 27.36 -19.98 -26.90
CA GLU A 446 25.90 -20.24 -27.02
C GLU A 446 25.23 -20.51 -25.66
N GLN A 447 25.98 -21.08 -24.71
CA GLN A 447 25.49 -21.35 -23.34
C GLN A 447 25.19 -20.07 -22.55
N ILE A 448 25.88 -18.96 -22.84
CA ILE A 448 25.64 -17.66 -22.20
C ILE A 448 24.29 -17.08 -22.64
N LEU A 449 23.84 -17.35 -23.87
CA LEU A 449 22.53 -16.89 -24.36
C LEU A 449 21.38 -17.47 -23.51
N GLN A 450 21.47 -18.73 -23.12
CA GLN A 450 20.46 -19.41 -22.28
C GLN A 450 20.42 -18.85 -20.85
N LEU A 451 21.57 -18.41 -20.31
CA LEU A 451 21.66 -17.73 -19.02
C LEU A 451 21.15 -16.28 -19.08
N PHE A 452 21.24 -15.64 -20.24
CA PHE A 452 20.81 -14.26 -20.45
C PHE A 452 19.31 -14.11 -20.76
N LEU A 453 18.69 -15.16 -21.32
CA LEU A 453 17.25 -15.22 -21.60
C LEU A 453 16.41 -15.67 -20.39
N LYS A 454 17.03 -16.30 -19.39
CA LYS A 454 16.45 -16.59 -18.07
C LYS A 454 16.57 -15.39 -17.17
#